data_AF-A0A2A8HL77-F1
#
_entry.id   AF-A0A2A8HL77-F1
#
_cell.length_a   1.000
_cell.length_b   1.000
_cell.length_c   1.000
_cell.angle_alpha   90.00
_cell.angle_beta   90.00
_cell.angle_gamma   90.00
#
_symmetry.space_group_name_H-M   'P 1'
#
loop_
_entity.id
_entity.type
_entity.pdbx_description
1 polymer ?
#
loop_
_entity_poly.entity_id
_entity_poly.type
_entity_poly.pdbx_seq_one_letter_code
_entity_poly.pdbx_strand_id
1 'polypeptide(L)'
;MLKNKKILYAGIIGASILSSLTIPMNTSAETTVGQQCHATAPWDFKSECKSEATAWGKEFFDLWNKLTPKVEKDAVRDYTGGGYYYINEYLRSGYFDVLDQEKTEKSIKQIDRAFSRVRLHDDMIVYRRVSESAFGLPENSLVKLDLKEDDPVSSTSKINMESFEHFKNRFQGKYKKDPAYMSTSIVKDAAEAFSSAPILMKIHVPKGVPAIYVDPLSNFPGEMELLLPRNRAYKVTNISPVIEKDKEYIMLDIEILDIASNYLNKRSTDIIYEDNLPSLSK
;
A
#
# COMPACT_ATOMS: atom_id res chain seq x y z
N MET A 1 34.09 94.57 -5.06
CA MET A 1 33.85 93.27 -4.40
C MET A 1 32.74 92.53 -5.16
N LEU A 2 32.98 91.25 -5.45
CA LEU A 2 32.17 90.29 -6.21
C LEU A 2 30.66 90.44 -5.95
N LYS A 3 29.87 90.85 -6.96
CA LYS A 3 29.11 90.04 -7.93
C LYS A 3 28.05 89.08 -7.34
N ASN A 4 26.84 89.62 -7.22
CA ASN A 4 25.56 89.15 -7.75
C ASN A 4 25.26 87.64 -7.82
N LYS A 5 24.22 87.24 -7.08
CA LYS A 5 23.34 86.11 -7.44
C LYS A 5 21.89 86.50 -7.23
N LYS A 6 21.10 86.50 -8.30
CA LYS A 6 19.85 85.72 -8.53
C LYS A 6 19.01 86.41 -9.62
N ILE A 7 18.97 85.81 -10.81
CA ILE A 7 17.90 84.95 -11.37
C ILE A 7 16.83 85.80 -12.07
N LEU A 8 16.85 85.77 -13.41
CA LEU A 8 15.79 86.20 -14.31
C LEU A 8 15.18 84.94 -14.95
N TYR A 9 13.85 84.93 -15.03
CA TYR A 9 13.02 83.86 -15.60
C TYR A 9 13.26 83.65 -17.09
N ALA A 10 13.26 82.39 -17.53
CA ALA A 10 12.92 82.01 -18.90
C ALA A 10 12.17 80.67 -18.86
N GLY A 11 10.92 80.68 -19.31
CA GLY A 11 10.07 79.50 -19.41
C GLY A 11 10.55 78.57 -20.53
N ILE A 12 10.55 77.28 -20.24
CA ILE A 12 10.66 76.22 -21.24
C ILE A 12 9.44 75.33 -21.09
N ILE A 13 8.70 75.25 -22.19
CA ILE A 13 7.56 74.37 -22.42
C ILE A 13 8.09 72.93 -22.42
N GLY A 14 7.77 72.16 -21.40
CA GLY A 14 8.11 70.74 -21.31
C GLY A 14 6.91 69.88 -21.69
N ALA A 15 6.97 69.26 -22.87
CA ALA A 15 6.05 68.21 -23.27
C ALA A 15 6.25 66.97 -22.38
N SER A 16 5.18 66.55 -21.69
CA SER A 16 5.17 65.32 -20.91
C SER A 16 5.19 64.11 -21.85
N ILE A 17 6.35 63.48 -22.03
CA ILE A 17 6.43 62.13 -22.60
C ILE A 17 6.09 61.16 -21.48
N LEU A 18 4.86 60.66 -21.46
CA LEU A 18 4.48 59.48 -20.68
C LEU A 18 5.21 58.27 -21.27
N SER A 19 6.34 57.88 -20.66
CA SER A 19 6.91 56.56 -20.89
C SER A 19 6.01 55.52 -20.21
N SER A 20 5.14 54.90 -21.00
CA SER A 20 4.44 53.69 -20.59
C SER A 20 5.46 52.57 -20.43
N LEU A 21 5.97 52.38 -19.22
CA LEU A 21 6.59 51.13 -18.80
C LEU A 21 5.49 50.07 -18.81
N THR A 22 5.41 49.31 -19.91
CA THR A 22 4.60 48.09 -19.95
C THR A 22 5.26 47.08 -19.02
N ILE A 23 4.68 46.93 -17.83
CA ILE A 23 4.93 45.76 -16.98
C ILE A 23 4.44 44.57 -17.79
N PRO A 24 5.28 43.57 -18.11
CA PRO A 24 4.77 42.33 -18.67
C PRO A 24 3.93 41.63 -17.58
N MET A 25 2.63 41.87 -17.58
CA MET A 25 1.66 40.91 -17.06
C MET A 25 1.70 39.71 -18.00
N ASN A 26 2.52 38.72 -17.65
CA ASN A 26 2.29 37.31 -17.91
C ASN A 26 3.46 36.50 -17.36
N THR A 27 3.34 36.15 -16.09
CA THR A 27 3.73 34.82 -15.68
C THR A 27 2.70 34.40 -14.64
N SER A 28 1.54 33.95 -15.12
CA SER A 28 0.87 32.92 -14.35
C SER A 28 1.91 31.81 -14.24
N ALA A 29 2.47 31.64 -13.04
CA ALA A 29 3.01 30.36 -12.71
C ALA A 29 1.84 29.40 -12.90
N GLU A 30 1.83 28.69 -14.03
CA GLU A 30 1.14 27.42 -14.11
C GLU A 30 1.76 26.63 -12.97
N THR A 31 1.08 26.66 -11.83
CA THR A 31 1.18 25.57 -10.88
C THR A 31 0.72 24.41 -11.74
N THR A 32 1.66 23.62 -12.24
CA THR A 32 1.35 22.30 -12.72
C THR A 32 0.65 21.65 -11.55
N VAL A 33 -0.67 21.68 -11.57
CA VAL A 33 -1.49 20.80 -10.75
C VAL A 33 -1.09 19.45 -11.27
N GLY A 34 -0.05 18.87 -10.67
CA GLY A 34 0.44 17.55 -11.01
C GLY A 34 -0.79 16.68 -10.97
N GLN A 35 -1.15 16.12 -12.13
CA GLN A 35 -2.36 15.33 -12.27
C GLN A 35 -2.29 14.24 -11.22
N GLN A 36 -3.18 14.29 -10.22
CA GLN A 36 -3.16 13.40 -9.08
C GLN A 36 -3.25 11.97 -9.61
N CYS A 37 -2.16 11.21 -9.49
CA CYS A 37 -2.03 9.90 -10.13
C CYS A 37 -2.85 8.80 -9.41
N HIS A 38 -3.52 9.17 -8.31
CA HIS A 38 -4.27 8.27 -7.45
C HIS A 38 -5.70 8.77 -7.25
N ALA A 39 -6.64 7.86 -6.99
CA ALA A 39 -7.94 8.23 -6.44
C ALA A 39 -7.79 8.59 -4.95
N THR A 40 -8.68 9.41 -4.41
CA THR A 40 -8.70 9.81 -2.98
C THR A 40 -9.89 9.24 -2.20
N ALA A 41 -10.84 8.60 -2.88
CA ALA A 41 -12.02 8.00 -2.26
C ALA A 41 -12.41 6.69 -2.99
N PRO A 42 -11.72 5.56 -2.75
CA PRO A 42 -10.64 5.37 -1.75
C PRO A 42 -9.28 5.90 -2.23
N TRP A 43 -8.33 6.07 -1.30
CA TRP A 43 -6.91 6.24 -1.65
C TRP A 43 -6.42 5.03 -2.42
N ASP A 44 -6.02 5.20 -3.68
CA ASP A 44 -5.58 4.09 -4.54
C ASP A 44 -4.34 4.50 -5.35
N PHE A 45 -3.16 4.24 -4.79
CA PHE A 45 -1.88 4.58 -5.42
C PHE A 45 -1.50 3.53 -6.49
N LYS A 46 -1.49 3.97 -7.74
CA LYS A 46 -1.00 3.19 -8.88
C LYS A 46 0.53 3.15 -8.91
N SER A 47 1.10 2.31 -9.77
CA SER A 47 2.54 2.06 -9.82
C SER A 47 3.37 3.33 -10.10
N GLU A 48 2.78 4.29 -10.81
CA GLU A 48 3.34 5.62 -11.10
C GLU A 48 3.34 6.58 -9.88
N CYS A 49 2.58 6.28 -8.83
CA CYS A 49 2.38 7.15 -7.66
C CYS A 49 3.37 6.94 -6.51
N LYS A 50 4.56 6.38 -6.78
CA LYS A 50 5.50 6.06 -5.70
C LYS A 50 5.90 7.29 -4.89
N SER A 51 5.99 8.47 -5.51
CA SER A 51 6.35 9.70 -4.82
C SER A 51 5.26 10.14 -3.83
N GLU A 52 4.01 10.24 -4.28
CA GLU A 52 2.85 10.62 -3.48
C GLU A 52 2.59 9.60 -2.36
N ALA A 53 2.68 8.30 -2.68
CA ALA A 53 2.53 7.23 -1.70
C ALA A 53 3.63 7.26 -0.63
N THR A 54 4.87 7.60 -1.00
CA THR A 54 5.98 7.76 -0.04
C THR A 54 5.71 8.94 0.89
N ALA A 55 5.23 10.07 0.36
CA ALA A 55 4.88 11.22 1.18
C ALA A 55 3.76 10.90 2.17
N TRP A 56 2.66 10.29 1.69
CA TRP A 56 1.56 9.83 2.53
C TRP A 56 2.03 8.85 3.61
N GLY A 57 2.82 7.83 3.23
CA GLY A 57 3.31 6.81 4.14
C GLY A 57 4.22 7.39 5.21
N LYS A 58 5.08 8.35 4.85
CA LYS A 58 5.95 9.04 5.80
C LYS A 58 5.15 9.82 6.84
N GLU A 59 4.13 10.57 6.44
CA GLU A 59 3.27 11.30 7.38
C GLU A 59 2.56 10.35 8.35
N PHE A 60 2.01 9.25 7.82
CA PHE A 60 1.35 8.22 8.62
C PHE A 60 2.32 7.56 9.62
N PHE A 61 3.52 7.21 9.16
CA PHE A 61 4.57 6.63 9.99
C PHE A 61 5.10 7.60 11.05
N ASP A 62 5.31 8.87 10.72
CA ASP A 62 5.85 9.85 11.67
C ASP A 62 4.93 10.01 12.89
N LEU A 63 3.61 10.02 12.66
CA LEU A 63 2.62 10.02 13.74
C LEU A 63 2.71 8.74 14.59
N TRP A 64 2.72 7.56 13.94
CA TRP A 64 2.83 6.29 14.64
C TRP A 64 4.15 6.20 15.44
N ASN A 65 5.26 6.60 14.83
CA ASN A 65 6.59 6.58 15.43
C ASN A 65 6.66 7.49 16.66
N LYS A 66 6.02 8.67 16.64
CA LYS A 66 5.95 9.56 17.80
C LYS A 66 5.18 8.96 18.97
N LEU A 67 4.12 8.20 18.70
CA LEU A 67 3.21 7.64 19.72
C LEU A 67 3.66 6.27 20.26
N THR A 68 4.60 5.61 19.60
CA THR A 68 4.95 4.21 19.89
C THR A 68 6.22 4.10 20.77
N PRO A 69 6.18 3.35 21.88
CA PRO A 69 7.38 3.01 22.66
C PRO A 69 8.41 2.20 21.87
N LYS A 70 9.70 2.34 22.21
CA LYS A 70 10.80 1.64 21.51
C LYS A 70 10.60 0.12 21.45
N VAL A 71 10.17 -0.51 22.55
CA VAL A 71 9.95 -1.96 22.60
C VAL A 71 8.88 -2.46 21.61
N GLU A 72 7.85 -1.65 21.36
CA GLU A 72 6.81 -1.95 20.37
C GLU A 72 7.37 -1.78 18.95
N LYS A 73 8.18 -0.74 18.70
CA LYS A 73 8.86 -0.54 17.41
C LYS A 73 9.84 -1.65 17.07
N ASP A 74 10.64 -2.07 18.04
CA ASP A 74 11.61 -3.14 17.87
C ASP A 74 10.89 -4.45 17.47
N ALA A 75 9.76 -4.77 18.12
CA ALA A 75 8.97 -5.95 17.77
C ALA A 75 8.36 -5.89 16.36
N VAL A 76 7.88 -4.71 15.93
CA VAL A 76 7.37 -4.52 14.55
C VAL A 76 8.51 -4.64 13.54
N ARG A 77 9.68 -4.04 13.82
CA ARG A 77 10.87 -4.20 12.96
C ARG A 77 11.28 -5.66 12.85
N ASP A 78 11.37 -6.38 13.96
CA ASP A 78 11.75 -7.79 13.97
C ASP A 78 10.75 -8.63 13.16
N TYR A 79 9.45 -8.31 13.21
CA TYR A 79 8.43 -8.92 12.35
C TYR A 79 8.74 -8.70 10.87
N THR A 80 9.11 -7.49 10.45
CA THR A 80 9.48 -7.25 9.03
C THR A 80 10.71 -8.03 8.57
N GLY A 81 11.55 -8.52 9.51
CA GLY A 81 12.72 -9.36 9.24
C GLY A 81 12.39 -10.85 9.22
N GLY A 82 13.12 -11.67 9.97
CA GLY A 82 12.82 -13.11 10.09
C GLY A 82 11.67 -13.45 11.06
N GLY A 83 11.18 -12.47 11.83
CA GLY A 83 10.17 -12.70 12.86
C GLY A 83 8.80 -13.08 12.32
N TYR A 84 8.44 -12.63 11.10
CA TYR A 84 7.13 -12.94 10.52
C TYR A 84 6.86 -14.44 10.43
N TYR A 85 7.88 -15.25 10.09
CA TYR A 85 7.73 -16.68 9.86
C TYR A 85 7.18 -17.37 11.11
N TYR A 86 7.91 -17.26 12.22
CA TYR A 86 7.54 -17.88 13.49
C TYR A 86 6.23 -17.32 14.06
N ILE A 87 6.03 -16.00 13.95
CA ILE A 87 4.83 -15.35 14.48
C ILE A 87 3.58 -15.80 13.71
N ASN A 88 3.62 -15.77 12.38
CA ASN A 88 2.46 -16.12 11.56
C ASN A 88 2.20 -17.63 11.55
N GLU A 89 3.24 -18.46 11.62
CA GLU A 89 3.10 -19.89 11.82
C GLU A 89 2.41 -20.18 13.17
N TYR A 90 2.91 -19.60 14.27
CA TYR A 90 2.32 -19.77 15.60
C TYR A 90 0.84 -19.38 15.63
N LEU A 91 0.49 -18.26 15.01
CA LEU A 91 -0.89 -17.78 14.92
C LEU A 91 -1.81 -18.71 14.11
N ARG A 92 -1.27 -19.56 13.24
CA ARG A 92 -2.03 -20.47 12.36
C ARG A 92 -2.09 -21.91 12.85
N SER A 93 -0.96 -22.46 13.27
CA SER A 93 -0.82 -23.88 13.62
C SER A 93 -1.14 -24.16 15.08
N GLY A 94 -0.95 -23.17 15.96
CA GLY A 94 -1.08 -23.33 17.40
C GLY A 94 -0.05 -24.28 18.04
N TYR A 95 0.99 -24.70 17.30
CA TYR A 95 2.01 -25.65 17.77
C TYR A 95 3.42 -25.07 17.62
N PHE A 96 4.19 -25.04 18.72
CA PHE A 96 5.58 -24.58 18.78
C PHE A 96 6.34 -25.26 19.93
N ASP A 97 7.68 -25.23 19.90
CA ASP A 97 8.52 -25.52 21.06
C ASP A 97 8.25 -24.49 22.18
N VAL A 98 8.27 -24.94 23.44
CA VAL A 98 7.98 -24.14 24.63
C VAL A 98 8.87 -22.89 24.73
N LEU A 99 10.15 -23.00 24.35
CA LEU A 99 11.09 -21.86 24.41
C LEU A 99 10.77 -20.79 23.36
N ASP A 100 10.32 -21.22 22.19
CA ASP A 100 9.93 -20.31 21.10
C ASP A 100 8.55 -19.69 21.34
N GLN A 101 7.69 -20.38 22.08
CA GLN A 101 6.35 -19.90 22.43
C GLN A 101 6.38 -18.62 23.27
N GLU A 102 7.14 -18.57 24.38
CA GLU A 102 7.15 -17.39 25.25
C GLU A 102 7.64 -16.13 24.51
N LYS A 103 8.71 -16.28 23.74
CA LYS A 103 9.27 -15.21 22.90
C LYS A 103 8.26 -14.75 21.86
N THR A 104 7.62 -15.68 21.16
CA THR A 104 6.64 -15.40 20.11
C THR A 104 5.41 -14.70 20.68
N GLU A 105 4.85 -15.18 21.80
CA GLU A 105 3.73 -14.54 22.48
C GLU A 105 4.06 -13.13 22.97
N LYS A 106 5.29 -12.93 23.49
CA LYS A 106 5.76 -11.61 23.91
C LYS A 106 5.82 -10.66 22.71
N SER A 107 6.38 -11.10 21.58
CA SER A 107 6.41 -10.31 20.34
C SER A 107 5.00 -9.97 19.85
N ILE A 108 4.08 -10.94 19.81
CA ILE A 108 2.68 -10.72 19.45
C ILE A 108 2.04 -9.65 20.33
N LYS A 109 2.23 -9.72 21.66
CA LYS A 109 1.69 -8.71 22.60
C LYS A 109 2.24 -7.30 22.32
N GLN A 110 3.50 -7.17 21.93
CA GLN A 110 4.08 -5.85 21.59
C GLN A 110 3.55 -5.33 20.25
N ILE A 111 3.43 -6.19 19.23
CA ILE A 111 2.89 -5.81 17.93
C ILE A 111 1.40 -5.44 18.05
N ASP A 112 0.60 -6.20 18.80
CA ASP A 112 -0.80 -5.86 19.06
C ASP A 112 -0.96 -4.47 19.74
N ARG A 113 -0.05 -4.14 20.67
CA ARG A 113 -0.03 -2.80 21.29
C ARG A 113 0.38 -1.71 20.30
N ALA A 114 1.31 -1.99 19.40
CA ALA A 114 1.71 -1.07 18.35
C ALA A 114 0.54 -0.68 17.42
N PHE A 115 -0.42 -1.58 17.21
CA PHE A 115 -1.64 -1.27 16.45
C PHE A 115 -2.63 -0.35 17.18
N SER A 116 -2.48 -0.12 18.49
CA SER A 116 -3.39 0.76 19.22
C SER A 116 -3.17 2.27 18.94
N ARG A 117 -2.13 2.62 18.18
CA ARG A 117 -1.58 3.99 18.10
C ARG A 117 -2.22 4.84 17.02
N VAL A 118 -2.39 4.29 15.83
CA VAL A 118 -2.86 5.01 14.65
C VAL A 118 -3.88 4.17 13.88
N ARG A 119 -4.84 4.85 13.25
CA ARG A 119 -5.89 4.26 12.42
C ARG A 119 -5.93 5.00 11.09
N LEU A 120 -6.35 4.32 10.03
CA LEU A 120 -6.60 4.95 8.74
C LEU A 120 -7.68 6.03 8.88
N HIS A 121 -7.42 7.22 8.36
CA HIS A 121 -8.39 8.33 8.38
C HIS A 121 -9.41 8.22 7.25
N ASP A 122 -8.99 7.65 6.12
CA ASP A 122 -9.79 7.43 4.93
C ASP A 122 -9.71 5.97 4.50
N ASP A 123 -10.63 5.58 3.62
CA ASP A 123 -10.57 4.28 2.96
C ASP A 123 -9.34 4.21 2.04
N MET A 124 -8.72 3.03 1.97
CA MET A 124 -7.51 2.84 1.17
C MET A 124 -7.51 1.49 0.45
N ILE A 125 -6.96 1.47 -0.76
CA ILE A 125 -6.61 0.27 -1.49
C ILE A 125 -5.16 -0.09 -1.18
N VAL A 126 -4.95 -1.34 -0.78
CA VAL A 126 -3.63 -1.95 -0.66
C VAL A 126 -3.54 -3.18 -1.55
N TYR A 127 -2.31 -3.60 -1.83
CA TYR A 127 -2.00 -4.63 -2.80
C TYR A 127 -1.19 -5.76 -2.19
N ARG A 128 -1.45 -6.97 -2.64
CA ARG A 128 -0.60 -8.13 -2.33
C ARG A 128 -0.55 -9.07 -3.53
N ARG A 129 0.65 -9.49 -3.90
CA ARG A 129 0.88 -10.52 -4.92
C ARG A 129 1.01 -11.89 -4.25
N VAL A 130 0.40 -12.91 -4.84
CA VAL A 130 0.54 -14.31 -4.41
C VAL A 130 0.61 -15.26 -5.62
N SER A 131 1.20 -16.43 -5.40
CA SER A 131 1.23 -17.54 -6.36
C SER A 131 -0.02 -18.41 -6.26
N GLU A 132 -0.19 -19.32 -7.22
CA GLU A 132 -1.23 -20.35 -7.21
C GLU A 132 -1.15 -21.26 -5.97
N SER A 133 0.06 -21.51 -5.47
CA SER A 133 0.29 -22.33 -4.27
C SER A 133 -0.36 -21.76 -3.02
N ALA A 134 -0.56 -20.43 -2.94
CA ALA A 134 -1.29 -19.81 -1.84
C ALA A 134 -2.78 -20.24 -1.78
N PHE A 135 -3.33 -20.70 -2.90
CA PHE A 135 -4.68 -21.27 -3.02
C PHE A 135 -4.68 -22.80 -3.05
N GLY A 136 -3.54 -23.44 -2.77
CA GLY A 136 -3.37 -24.89 -2.86
C GLY A 136 -3.39 -25.43 -4.29
N LEU A 137 -3.05 -24.59 -5.27
CA LEU A 137 -3.01 -24.96 -6.68
C LEU A 137 -1.55 -25.15 -7.14
N PRO A 138 -1.30 -26.04 -8.13
CA PRO A 138 0.03 -26.18 -8.73
C PRO A 138 0.49 -24.89 -9.40
N GLU A 139 1.79 -24.64 -9.41
CA GLU A 139 2.38 -23.52 -10.14
C GLU A 139 2.05 -23.60 -11.64
N ASN A 140 1.87 -22.44 -12.29
CA ASN A 140 1.52 -22.30 -13.70
C ASN A 140 0.18 -22.94 -14.11
N SER A 141 -0.67 -23.32 -13.15
CA SER A 141 -1.99 -23.91 -13.42
C SER A 141 -3.04 -22.88 -13.83
N LEU A 142 -2.90 -21.64 -13.34
CA LEU A 142 -3.80 -20.53 -13.65
C LEU A 142 -3.22 -19.60 -14.70
N VAL A 143 -1.95 -19.23 -14.55
CA VAL A 143 -1.26 -18.34 -15.47
C VAL A 143 0.04 -19.02 -15.87
N LYS A 144 0.18 -19.35 -17.15
CA LYS A 144 1.42 -19.92 -17.67
C LYS A 144 2.40 -18.77 -17.92
N LEU A 145 3.56 -18.85 -17.28
CA LEU A 145 4.72 -18.06 -17.67
C LEU A 145 5.36 -18.72 -18.89
N ASP A 146 5.36 -18.00 -20.01
CA ASP A 146 6.12 -18.36 -21.20
C ASP A 146 7.47 -17.63 -21.14
N LEU A 147 8.43 -18.30 -20.52
CA LEU A 147 9.81 -17.82 -20.46
C LEU A 147 10.48 -18.15 -21.79
N LYS A 148 10.79 -17.13 -22.60
CA LYS A 148 11.65 -17.35 -23.76
C LYS A 148 13.08 -17.49 -23.26
N GLU A 149 13.63 -18.70 -23.40
CA GLU A 149 15.01 -19.03 -22.96
C GLU A 149 16.05 -18.09 -23.60
N ASP A 150 15.79 -17.66 -24.83
CA ASP A 150 16.67 -16.83 -25.66
C ASP A 150 16.53 -15.33 -25.40
N ASP A 151 15.45 -14.91 -24.71
CA ASP A 151 15.18 -13.51 -24.38
C ASP A 151 14.33 -13.41 -23.09
N PRO A 152 14.98 -13.45 -21.91
CA PRO A 152 14.29 -13.36 -20.62
C PRO A 152 13.47 -12.07 -20.46
N VAL A 153 13.78 -11.03 -21.25
CA VAL A 153 13.11 -9.73 -21.20
C VAL A 153 11.73 -9.76 -21.88
N SER A 154 11.49 -10.69 -22.82
CA SER A 154 10.19 -10.84 -23.50
C SER A 154 9.36 -12.02 -23.00
N SER A 155 9.51 -12.38 -21.72
CA SER A 155 8.61 -13.32 -21.05
C SER A 155 7.15 -12.85 -21.16
N THR A 156 6.29 -13.72 -21.66
CA THR A 156 4.85 -13.44 -21.74
C THR A 156 4.12 -14.28 -20.70
N SER A 157 2.97 -13.80 -20.23
CA SER A 157 2.11 -14.59 -19.35
C SER A 157 0.76 -14.77 -20.00
N LYS A 158 0.20 -15.97 -19.86
CA LYS A 158 -1.10 -16.29 -20.46
C LYS A 158 -2.01 -17.02 -19.47
N ILE A 159 -3.21 -16.49 -19.30
CA ILE A 159 -4.23 -17.09 -18.44
C ILE A 159 -4.80 -18.34 -19.10
N ASN A 160 -4.88 -19.43 -18.35
CA ASN A 160 -5.70 -20.57 -18.72
C ASN A 160 -7.16 -20.26 -18.37
N MET A 161 -7.98 -19.96 -19.38
CA MET A 161 -9.35 -19.50 -19.18
C MET A 161 -10.26 -20.57 -18.54
N GLU A 162 -10.02 -21.86 -18.83
CA GLU A 162 -10.77 -22.96 -18.19
C GLU A 162 -10.45 -23.03 -16.69
N SER A 163 -9.15 -23.05 -16.34
CA SER A 163 -8.72 -23.00 -14.94
C SER A 163 -9.21 -21.74 -14.23
N PHE A 164 -9.21 -20.60 -14.92
CA PHE A 164 -9.71 -19.33 -14.40
C PHE A 164 -11.20 -19.40 -14.02
N GLU A 165 -12.06 -19.96 -14.89
CA GLU A 165 -13.49 -20.07 -14.58
C GLU A 165 -13.73 -21.01 -13.38
N HIS A 166 -12.98 -22.11 -13.26
CA HIS A 166 -13.04 -22.97 -12.07
C HIS A 166 -12.57 -22.25 -10.80
N PHE A 167 -11.47 -21.50 -10.89
CA PHE A 167 -10.94 -20.69 -9.80
C PHE A 167 -11.95 -19.64 -9.34
N LYS A 168 -12.53 -18.91 -10.30
CA LYS A 168 -13.57 -17.91 -10.05
C LYS A 168 -14.78 -18.51 -9.35
N ASN A 169 -15.32 -19.61 -9.86
CA ASN A 169 -16.46 -20.30 -9.28
C ASN A 169 -16.18 -20.83 -7.86
N ARG A 170 -14.95 -21.24 -7.58
CA ARG A 170 -14.55 -21.74 -6.26
C ARG A 170 -14.45 -20.63 -5.22
N PHE A 171 -13.82 -19.51 -5.56
CA PHE A 171 -13.37 -18.52 -4.58
C PHE A 171 -14.15 -17.20 -4.56
N GLN A 172 -14.85 -16.83 -5.63
CA GLN A 172 -15.62 -15.59 -5.64
C GLN A 172 -16.79 -15.66 -4.63
N GLY A 173 -16.99 -14.57 -3.89
CA GLY A 173 -18.01 -14.46 -2.85
C GLY A 173 -17.66 -15.19 -1.54
N LYS A 174 -16.50 -15.85 -1.46
CA LYS A 174 -16.05 -16.55 -0.25
C LYS A 174 -15.41 -15.61 0.76
N TYR A 175 -15.39 -16.07 2.01
CA TYR A 175 -14.90 -15.33 3.17
C TYR A 175 -13.70 -16.05 3.77
N LYS A 176 -12.71 -15.31 4.26
CA LYS A 176 -11.59 -15.88 5.03
C LYS A 176 -11.48 -15.14 6.36
N LYS A 177 -11.20 -15.87 7.44
CA LYS A 177 -10.69 -15.31 8.69
C LYS A 177 -9.22 -15.68 8.79
N ASP A 178 -8.33 -14.70 8.79
CA ASP A 178 -6.90 -14.91 8.92
C ASP A 178 -6.46 -14.60 10.36
N PRO A 179 -5.93 -15.58 11.10
CA PRO A 179 -5.46 -15.36 12.46
C PRO A 179 -4.09 -14.66 12.50
N ALA A 180 -3.38 -14.58 11.37
CA ALA A 180 -2.07 -13.93 11.25
C ALA A 180 -2.19 -12.45 10.86
N TYR A 181 -1.10 -11.71 10.99
CA TYR A 181 -0.99 -10.33 10.48
C TYR A 181 -1.03 -10.32 8.94
N MET A 182 -1.43 -9.20 8.33
CA MET A 182 -1.49 -9.09 6.87
C MET A 182 -0.46 -8.08 6.37
N SER A 183 0.44 -8.53 5.51
CA SER A 183 1.50 -7.73 4.88
C SER A 183 1.08 -7.37 3.46
N THR A 184 0.87 -6.07 3.25
CA THR A 184 0.35 -5.49 2.00
C THR A 184 1.16 -4.26 1.61
N SER A 185 1.14 -3.86 0.35
CA SER A 185 1.79 -2.63 -0.15
C SER A 185 0.76 -1.57 -0.47
N ILE A 186 1.02 -0.31 -0.13
CA ILE A 186 0.11 0.80 -0.52
C ILE A 186 0.17 1.12 -2.02
N VAL A 187 1.22 0.68 -2.71
CA VAL A 187 1.39 0.84 -4.17
C VAL A 187 1.33 -0.52 -4.86
N LYS A 188 0.63 -0.58 -6.00
CA LYS A 188 0.64 -1.76 -6.88
C LYS A 188 2.06 -2.06 -7.37
N ASP A 189 2.51 -3.30 -7.15
CA ASP A 189 3.82 -3.80 -7.59
C ASP A 189 4.99 -2.91 -7.10
N ALA A 190 4.92 -2.49 -5.82
CA ALA A 190 5.90 -1.60 -5.20
C ALA A 190 7.35 -2.13 -5.27
N ALA A 191 7.53 -3.42 -4.94
CA ALA A 191 8.80 -4.13 -4.97
C ALA A 191 8.83 -5.20 -6.07
N GLU A 192 9.93 -5.24 -6.83
CA GLU A 192 10.12 -6.18 -7.95
C GLU A 192 10.04 -7.64 -7.50
N ALA A 193 10.55 -7.94 -6.30
CA ALA A 193 10.60 -9.29 -5.72
C ALA A 193 9.24 -10.01 -5.66
N PHE A 194 8.13 -9.28 -5.58
CA PHE A 194 6.78 -9.86 -5.51
C PHE A 194 5.98 -9.64 -6.81
N SER A 195 6.49 -8.80 -7.71
CA SER A 195 5.74 -8.36 -8.89
C SER A 195 5.46 -9.48 -9.89
N SER A 196 6.25 -10.56 -9.90
CA SER A 196 6.10 -11.69 -10.82
C SER A 196 4.95 -12.63 -10.50
N ALA A 197 4.38 -12.57 -9.28
CA ALA A 197 3.33 -13.52 -8.91
C ALA A 197 2.04 -13.30 -9.73
N PRO A 198 1.39 -14.37 -10.21
CA PRO A 198 0.31 -14.28 -11.19
C PRO A 198 -1.04 -13.83 -10.64
N ILE A 199 -1.18 -13.70 -9.31
CA ILE A 199 -2.43 -13.30 -8.67
C ILE A 199 -2.19 -12.00 -7.90
N LEU A 200 -2.93 -10.95 -8.26
CA LEU A 200 -2.94 -9.65 -7.59
C LEU A 200 -4.19 -9.53 -6.73
N MET A 201 -4.00 -9.36 -5.43
CA MET A 201 -5.06 -9.09 -4.47
C MET A 201 -5.16 -7.58 -4.28
N LYS A 202 -6.23 -6.97 -4.78
CA LYS A 202 -6.58 -5.56 -4.61
C LYS A 202 -7.55 -5.44 -3.43
N ILE A 203 -7.07 -4.92 -2.31
CA ILE A 203 -7.74 -5.02 -1.02
C ILE A 203 -8.23 -3.63 -0.61
N HIS A 204 -9.54 -3.46 -0.49
CA HIS A 204 -10.15 -2.29 0.15
C HIS A 204 -10.12 -2.44 1.67
N VAL A 205 -9.49 -1.46 2.30
CA VAL A 205 -9.37 -1.32 3.75
C VAL A 205 -10.19 -0.10 4.17
N PRO A 206 -11.27 -0.29 4.95
CA PRO A 206 -12.12 0.82 5.35
C PRO A 206 -11.41 1.72 6.36
N LYS A 207 -11.80 3.00 6.37
CA LYS A 207 -11.38 3.96 7.38
C LYS A 207 -11.61 3.43 8.80
N GLY A 208 -10.76 3.87 9.73
CA GLY A 208 -10.79 3.46 11.13
C GLY A 208 -10.09 2.15 11.44
N VAL A 209 -9.69 1.37 10.43
CA VAL A 209 -8.84 0.18 10.61
C VAL A 209 -7.46 0.60 11.15
N PRO A 210 -7.00 0.00 12.26
CA PRO A 210 -5.61 0.11 12.69
C PRO A 210 -4.66 -0.40 11.62
N ALA A 211 -3.59 0.34 11.37
CA ALA A 211 -2.56 -0.02 10.41
C ALA A 211 -1.22 0.58 10.83
N ILE A 212 -0.13 0.01 10.32
CA ILE A 212 1.22 0.54 10.52
C ILE A 212 1.90 0.59 9.15
N TYR A 213 2.30 1.77 8.70
CA TYR A 213 3.20 1.88 7.55
C TYR A 213 4.62 1.57 8.01
N VAL A 214 5.14 0.39 7.69
CA VAL A 214 6.39 -0.13 8.31
C VAL A 214 7.63 0.16 7.48
N ASP A 215 7.47 0.60 6.22
CA ASP A 215 8.57 0.80 5.27
C ASP A 215 9.78 1.56 5.85
N PRO A 216 9.60 2.70 6.58
CA PRO A 216 10.75 3.46 7.11
C PRO A 216 11.53 2.78 8.25
N LEU A 217 10.95 1.76 8.91
CA LEU A 217 11.63 0.97 9.95
C LEU A 217 11.96 -0.46 9.53
N SER A 218 11.51 -0.88 8.34
CA SER A 218 11.57 -2.25 7.87
C SER A 218 13.01 -2.72 7.72
N ASN A 219 13.27 -4.02 7.98
CA ASN A 219 14.52 -4.65 7.58
C ASN A 219 14.63 -4.83 6.04
N PHE A 220 13.51 -4.70 5.33
CA PHE A 220 13.42 -4.72 3.87
C PHE A 220 12.64 -3.47 3.40
N PRO A 221 13.27 -2.30 3.35
CA PRO A 221 12.62 -1.08 2.85
C PRO A 221 12.38 -1.18 1.33
N GLY A 222 11.41 -0.42 0.83
CA GLY A 222 11.04 -0.37 -0.59
C GLY A 222 9.82 -1.21 -0.97
N GLU A 223 9.25 -1.96 -0.02
CA GLU A 223 8.00 -2.70 -0.20
C GLU A 223 6.77 -1.79 -0.04
N MET A 224 6.96 -0.58 0.49
CA MET A 224 5.88 0.36 0.82
C MET A 224 4.80 -0.32 1.67
N GLU A 225 5.26 -1.13 2.63
CA GLU A 225 4.42 -2.07 3.37
C GLU A 225 3.51 -1.31 4.35
N LEU A 226 2.20 -1.55 4.21
CA LEU A 226 1.21 -1.31 5.24
C LEU A 226 0.84 -2.64 5.88
N LEU A 227 1.21 -2.78 7.14
CA LEU A 227 0.86 -3.93 7.95
C LEU A 227 -0.55 -3.73 8.53
N LEU A 228 -1.42 -4.74 8.38
CA LEU A 228 -2.72 -4.80 9.02
C LEU A 228 -2.70 -5.79 10.19
N PRO A 229 -3.49 -5.53 11.25
CA PRO A 229 -3.48 -6.38 12.43
C PRO A 229 -4.07 -7.74 12.12
N ARG A 230 -3.70 -8.69 12.97
CA ARG A 230 -4.17 -10.07 12.93
C ARG A 230 -5.65 -10.23 13.24
N ASN A 231 -6.17 -11.44 13.07
CA ASN A 231 -7.57 -11.82 13.34
C ASN A 231 -8.58 -11.01 12.52
N ARG A 232 -8.30 -10.80 11.23
CA ARG A 232 -9.22 -10.08 10.32
C ARG A 232 -9.96 -11.03 9.39
N ALA A 233 -11.22 -10.70 9.14
CA ALA A 233 -11.98 -11.30 8.06
C ALA A 233 -11.91 -10.45 6.79
N TYR A 234 -11.88 -11.13 5.65
CA TYR A 234 -12.03 -10.51 4.34
C TYR A 234 -13.00 -11.31 3.46
N LYS A 235 -13.57 -10.65 2.46
CA LYS A 235 -14.39 -11.26 1.41
C LYS A 235 -13.75 -11.06 0.06
N VAL A 236 -13.73 -12.09 -0.78
CA VAL A 236 -13.41 -11.95 -2.20
C VAL A 236 -14.68 -11.52 -2.93
N THR A 237 -14.74 -10.27 -3.35
CA THR A 237 -15.95 -9.67 -3.94
C THR A 237 -16.04 -9.93 -5.45
N ASN A 238 -14.91 -9.92 -6.14
CA ASN A 238 -14.84 -10.15 -7.58
C ASN A 238 -13.50 -10.79 -7.96
N ILE A 239 -13.51 -11.60 -9.03
CA ILE A 239 -12.32 -12.21 -9.63
C ILE A 239 -12.37 -11.98 -11.15
N SER A 240 -11.32 -11.37 -11.70
CA SER A 240 -11.25 -10.98 -13.11
C SER A 240 -9.88 -11.27 -13.73
N PRO A 241 -9.82 -11.63 -15.03
CA PRO A 241 -8.57 -11.65 -15.76
C PRO A 241 -8.14 -10.22 -16.07
N VAL A 242 -6.84 -9.94 -16.03
CA VAL A 242 -6.27 -8.65 -16.39
C VAL A 242 -5.17 -8.85 -17.41
N ILE A 243 -5.21 -8.06 -18.49
CA ILE A 243 -4.21 -8.04 -19.56
C ILE A 243 -3.60 -6.63 -19.57
N GLU A 244 -2.34 -6.53 -19.16
CA GLU A 244 -1.58 -5.29 -19.15
C GLU A 244 -0.32 -5.44 -19.99
N LYS A 245 -0.33 -4.88 -21.21
CA LYS A 245 0.72 -5.10 -22.21
C LYS A 245 0.90 -6.61 -22.45
N ASP A 246 2.10 -7.14 -22.23
CA ASP A 246 2.45 -8.55 -22.40
C ASP A 246 2.26 -9.39 -21.12
N LYS A 247 1.66 -8.79 -20.07
CA LYS A 247 1.44 -9.44 -18.78
C LYS A 247 -0.04 -9.72 -18.55
N GLU A 248 -0.39 -11.00 -18.52
CA GLU A 248 -1.69 -11.47 -18.06
C GLU A 248 -1.61 -11.95 -16.60
N TYR A 249 -2.57 -11.54 -15.78
CA TYR A 249 -2.64 -11.97 -14.38
C TYR A 249 -4.08 -11.99 -13.89
N ILE A 250 -4.34 -12.68 -12.78
CA ILE A 250 -5.67 -12.73 -12.15
C ILE A 250 -5.72 -11.66 -11.07
N MET A 251 -6.78 -10.85 -11.06
CA MET A 251 -7.06 -9.87 -10.01
C MET A 251 -8.21 -10.34 -9.13
N LEU A 252 -8.02 -10.25 -7.80
CA LEU A 252 -9.07 -10.43 -6.80
C LEU A 252 -9.36 -9.07 -6.17
N ASP A 253 -10.60 -8.62 -6.25
CA ASP A 253 -11.09 -7.49 -5.47
C ASP A 253 -11.56 -7.99 -4.09
N ILE A 254 -11.01 -7.43 -3.03
CA ILE A 254 -11.19 -7.90 -1.66
C ILE A 254 -11.66 -6.77 -0.76
N GLU A 255 -12.55 -7.09 0.17
CA GLU A 255 -13.05 -6.16 1.20
C GLU A 255 -12.69 -6.67 2.59
N ILE A 256 -12.03 -5.83 3.41
CA ILE A 256 -11.81 -6.09 4.83
C ILE A 256 -13.11 -5.81 5.60
N LEU A 257 -13.61 -6.80 6.32
CA LEU A 257 -14.97 -6.76 6.90
C LEU A 257 -15.01 -6.27 8.36
N ASP A 258 -13.96 -6.57 9.14
CA ASP A 258 -14.01 -6.42 10.60
C ASP A 258 -13.44 -5.06 11.04
N ILE A 259 -14.31 -4.07 11.31
CA ILE A 259 -13.91 -2.71 11.73
C ILE A 259 -13.79 -2.61 13.28
N ALA A 260 -14.51 -3.44 14.03
CA ALA A 260 -14.63 -3.31 15.49
C ALA A 260 -13.36 -3.73 16.25
N SER A 261 -13.02 -2.93 17.25
CA SER A 261 -11.73 -2.80 17.96
C SER A 261 -11.27 -3.99 18.80
N ASN A 262 -11.94 -5.14 18.73
CA ASN A 262 -11.64 -6.23 19.65
C ASN A 262 -11.13 -7.41 18.84
N TYR A 263 -9.81 -7.51 18.79
CA TYR A 263 -8.97 -8.60 18.26
C TYR A 263 -9.29 -10.01 18.82
N LEU A 264 -10.46 -10.19 19.43
CA LEU A 264 -10.95 -11.43 20.00
C LEU A 264 -11.27 -12.43 18.89
N ASN A 265 -10.82 -13.68 19.12
CA ASN A 265 -10.89 -14.83 18.21
C ASN A 265 -12.32 -15.29 17.81
N LYS A 266 -13.36 -14.46 17.94
CA LYS A 266 -14.71 -14.89 17.58
C LYS A 266 -14.89 -14.82 16.06
N ARG A 267 -14.88 -16.01 15.42
CA ARG A 267 -15.50 -16.20 14.10
C ARG A 267 -16.98 -15.85 14.23
N SER A 268 -17.53 -15.12 13.27
CA SER A 268 -18.99 -14.95 13.20
C SER A 268 -19.63 -16.31 13.00
N THR A 269 -20.67 -16.63 13.76
CA THR A 269 -21.39 -17.92 13.62
C THR A 269 -22.17 -18.01 12.32
N ASP A 270 -22.46 -16.86 11.70
CA ASP A 270 -23.32 -16.77 10.52
C ASP A 270 -22.51 -16.73 9.21
N ILE A 271 -21.17 -16.75 9.29
CA ILE A 271 -20.26 -16.73 8.13
C ILE A 271 -19.59 -18.09 7.98
N ILE A 272 -19.76 -18.70 6.81
CA ILE A 272 -18.98 -19.87 6.41
C ILE A 272 -17.65 -19.38 5.82
N TYR A 273 -16.57 -19.65 6.54
CA TYR A 273 -15.21 -19.31 6.10
C TYR A 273 -14.63 -20.42 5.21
N GLU A 274 -14.00 -20.02 4.11
CA GLU A 274 -13.26 -20.89 3.19
C GLU A 274 -11.80 -20.93 3.61
N ASP A 275 -11.35 -22.05 4.18
CA ASP A 275 -10.00 -22.14 4.70
C ASP A 275 -8.94 -22.22 3.58
N ASN A 276 -9.31 -22.61 2.36
CA ASN A 276 -8.44 -22.63 1.17
C ASN A 276 -8.17 -21.25 0.56
N LEU A 277 -8.85 -20.20 1.02
CA LEU A 277 -8.47 -18.84 0.68
C LEU A 277 -7.14 -18.50 1.38
N PRO A 278 -6.21 -17.82 0.68
CA PRO A 278 -4.87 -17.58 1.18
C PRO A 278 -4.90 -16.67 2.40
N SER A 279 -3.88 -16.83 3.23
CA SER A 279 -3.58 -15.81 4.22
C SER A 279 -2.90 -14.60 3.55
N LEU A 280 -3.04 -13.42 4.13
CA LEU A 280 -2.48 -12.18 3.57
C LEU A 280 -1.14 -11.76 4.21
N SER A 281 -0.46 -12.68 4.92
CA SER A 281 0.86 -12.40 5.53
C SER A 281 2.01 -12.66 4.58
N LYS A 282 3.20 -12.09 4.86
CA LYS A 282 4.48 -12.60 4.35
C LYS A 282 4.61 -14.11 4.58
#